data_AF-H8YWS1-F1
#
_entry.id   AF-H8YWS1-F1
#
_cell.length_a   1.000
_cell.length_b   1.000
_cell.length_c   1.000
_cell.angle_alpha   90.00
_cell.angle_beta   90.00
_cell.angle_gamma   90.00
#
_symmetry.space_group_name_H-M   'P 1'
#
loop_
_entity.id
_entity.type
_entity.pdbx_description
1 polymer ?
#
loop_
_entity_poly.entity_id
_entity_poly.type
_entity_poly.pdbx_seq_one_letter_code
_entity_poly.pdbx_strand_id
1 'polypeptide(L)'
;MTQKNIIQKNITQKNITQKNITQKNINQQTTTIETNGSETTDALGQALTALGLERSQRFGVMQWKGQYEGRVVTLSISRQGRTRYAGEIRYRQHLGFRLRIELQTKVLTRFYLVPAGFANSGLMRRIYRWRGTQVIDKVPEALTNFRGVARDVPWGQRLLACSELIDDIAGLLTERTHGGLQGSVYFEPETLHYGSSILKRADFEADWVRSILERLARIAAVADHLPLPQRQDRPSRFAGLARRRPLLAASLMLGGFLGVLMVFALVLVLILSLIAIGFK
;
A
#
# COMPACT_ATOMS: atom_id res chain seq x y z
N MET A 1 -36.53 20.23 -52.24
CA MET A 1 -36.31 19.68 -50.88
C MET A 1 -35.26 18.57 -50.90
N THR A 2 -33.96 18.89 -50.93
CA THR A 2 -32.94 17.83 -51.17
C THR A 2 -31.58 18.06 -50.52
N GLN A 3 -31.44 18.95 -49.53
CA GLN A 3 -30.18 19.17 -48.81
C GLN A 3 -30.14 18.55 -47.40
N LYS A 4 -31.27 18.47 -46.68
CA LYS A 4 -31.30 17.95 -45.30
C LYS A 4 -30.90 16.48 -45.19
N ASN A 5 -31.30 15.63 -46.13
CA ASN A 5 -31.02 14.19 -46.06
C ASN A 5 -29.55 13.82 -46.33
N ILE A 6 -28.83 14.59 -47.15
CA ILE A 6 -27.44 14.29 -47.52
C ILE A 6 -26.49 14.59 -46.35
N ILE A 7 -26.72 15.69 -45.63
CA ILE A 7 -25.92 16.10 -44.48
C ILE A 7 -26.07 15.10 -43.32
N GLN A 8 -27.29 14.66 -43.03
CA GLN A 8 -27.56 13.70 -41.96
C GLN A 8 -26.93 12.33 -42.24
N LYS A 9 -26.97 11.86 -43.49
CA LYS A 9 -26.38 10.56 -43.88
C LYS A 9 -24.85 10.57 -43.78
N ASN A 10 -24.20 11.66 -44.20
CA ASN A 10 -22.75 11.82 -44.14
C ASN A 10 -22.22 11.96 -42.71
N ILE A 11 -22.90 12.71 -41.84
CA ILE A 11 -22.50 12.84 -40.42
C ILE A 11 -22.62 11.49 -39.71
N THR A 12 -23.70 10.74 -39.98
CA THR A 12 -23.93 9.44 -39.36
C THR A 12 -22.91 8.40 -39.81
N GLN A 13 -22.58 8.33 -41.11
CA GLN A 13 -21.54 7.43 -41.61
C GLN A 13 -20.16 7.78 -41.05
N LYS A 14 -19.76 9.07 -41.07
CA LYS A 14 -18.45 9.48 -40.57
C LYS A 14 -18.28 9.17 -39.08
N ASN A 15 -19.32 9.35 -38.27
CA ASN A 15 -19.31 9.01 -36.85
C ASN A 15 -19.28 7.49 -36.60
N ILE A 16 -20.01 6.69 -37.38
CA ILE A 16 -19.99 5.22 -37.26
C ILE A 16 -18.60 4.69 -37.64
N THR A 17 -17.99 5.19 -38.71
CA THR A 17 -16.66 4.78 -39.16
C THR A 17 -15.58 5.16 -38.16
N GLN A 18 -15.60 6.38 -37.61
CA GLN A 18 -14.68 6.78 -36.55
C GLN A 18 -14.86 5.96 -35.27
N LYS A 19 -16.11 5.71 -34.85
CA LYS A 19 -16.40 4.88 -33.67
C LYS A 19 -15.91 3.44 -33.85
N ASN A 20 -16.13 2.83 -35.02
CA ASN A 20 -15.70 1.47 -35.31
C ASN A 20 -14.17 1.34 -35.44
N ILE A 21 -13.49 2.31 -36.06
CA ILE A 21 -12.02 2.31 -36.15
C ILE A 21 -11.41 2.47 -34.75
N THR A 22 -11.96 3.37 -33.94
CA THR A 22 -11.50 3.57 -32.55
C THR A 22 -11.72 2.31 -31.71
N GLN A 23 -12.88 1.66 -31.85
CA GLN A 23 -13.21 0.43 -31.11
C GLN A 23 -12.38 -0.77 -31.56
N LYS A 24 -12.12 -0.92 -32.87
CA LYS A 24 -11.27 -1.99 -33.41
C LYS A 24 -9.81 -1.84 -32.97
N ASN A 25 -9.28 -0.63 -32.98
CA ASN A 25 -7.92 -0.35 -32.50
C ASN A 25 -7.80 -0.54 -30.98
N ILE A 26 -8.81 -0.15 -30.20
CA ILE A 26 -8.87 -0.42 -28.75
C ILE A 26 -8.89 -1.93 -28.50
N ASN A 27 -9.71 -2.70 -29.22
CA ASN A 27 -9.78 -4.14 -29.04
C ASN A 27 -8.45 -4.83 -29.40
N GLN A 28 -7.84 -4.48 -30.54
CA GLN A 28 -6.55 -5.06 -30.95
C GLN A 28 -5.40 -4.74 -29.99
N GLN A 29 -5.34 -3.50 -29.48
CA GLN A 29 -4.37 -3.13 -28.44
C GLN A 29 -4.66 -3.86 -27.12
N THR A 30 -5.93 -4.04 -26.75
CA THR A 30 -6.31 -4.75 -25.52
C THR A 30 -5.92 -6.23 -25.60
N THR A 31 -6.18 -6.92 -26.72
CA THR A 31 -5.84 -8.35 -26.90
C THR A 31 -4.33 -8.60 -26.92
N THR A 32 -3.55 -7.68 -27.50
CA THR A 32 -2.07 -7.78 -27.53
C THR A 32 -1.44 -7.48 -26.15
N ILE A 33 -2.05 -6.59 -25.36
CA ILE A 33 -1.63 -6.30 -23.99
C ILE A 33 -2.04 -7.42 -23.03
N GLU A 34 -3.17 -8.09 -23.27
CA GLU A 34 -3.66 -9.19 -22.44
C GLU A 34 -2.84 -10.47 -22.61
N THR A 35 -2.40 -10.79 -23.83
CA THR A 35 -1.58 -11.97 -24.14
C THR A 35 -0.18 -11.86 -23.53
N ASN A 36 0.58 -10.79 -23.83
CA ASN A 36 1.89 -10.54 -23.21
C ASN A 36 1.80 -10.29 -21.69
N GLY A 37 0.65 -9.80 -21.21
CA GLY A 37 0.38 -9.56 -19.80
C GLY A 37 0.10 -10.82 -18.99
N SER A 38 -0.45 -11.88 -19.60
CA SER A 38 -0.72 -13.15 -18.91
C SER A 38 0.59 -13.87 -18.59
N GLU A 39 1.47 -14.02 -19.58
CA GLU A 39 2.74 -14.73 -19.45
C GLU A 39 3.67 -14.09 -18.41
N THR A 40 3.76 -12.76 -18.37
CA THR A 40 4.56 -12.03 -17.37
C THR A 40 4.07 -12.24 -15.95
N THR A 41 2.76 -12.28 -15.72
CA THR A 41 2.20 -12.56 -14.38
C THR A 41 2.35 -14.03 -13.97
N ASP A 42 2.34 -14.94 -14.94
CA ASP A 42 2.52 -16.36 -14.68
C ASP A 42 4.00 -16.67 -14.37
N ALA A 43 4.94 -16.06 -15.10
CA ALA A 43 6.37 -16.12 -14.82
C ALA A 43 6.73 -15.53 -13.45
N LEU A 44 6.18 -14.35 -13.10
CA LEU A 44 6.34 -13.78 -11.77
C LEU A 44 5.76 -14.71 -10.70
N GLY A 45 4.57 -15.26 -10.94
CA GLY A 45 3.93 -16.19 -10.02
C GLY A 45 4.81 -17.41 -9.72
N GLN A 46 5.37 -18.03 -10.76
CA GLN A 46 6.30 -19.16 -10.64
C GLN A 46 7.57 -18.78 -9.89
N ALA A 47 8.17 -17.62 -10.20
CA ALA A 47 9.37 -17.14 -9.52
C ALA A 47 9.13 -16.88 -8.02
N LEU A 48 7.98 -16.30 -7.65
CA LEU A 48 7.62 -16.08 -6.25
C LEU A 48 7.37 -17.40 -5.51
N THR A 49 6.75 -18.37 -6.18
CA THR A 49 6.57 -19.72 -5.61
C THR A 49 7.89 -20.45 -5.43
N ALA A 50 8.85 -20.30 -6.34
CA ALA A 50 10.20 -20.82 -6.18
C ALA A 50 10.94 -20.19 -4.98
N LEU A 51 10.59 -18.96 -4.60
CA LEU A 51 11.07 -18.29 -3.38
C LEU A 51 10.30 -18.69 -2.11
N GLY A 52 9.41 -19.69 -2.18
CA GLY A 52 8.62 -20.15 -1.03
C GLY A 52 7.41 -19.26 -0.70
N LEU A 53 6.96 -18.42 -1.64
CA LEU A 53 5.77 -17.59 -1.47
C LEU A 53 4.55 -18.24 -2.14
N GLU A 54 3.54 -18.55 -1.35
CA GLU A 54 2.30 -19.15 -1.82
C GLU A 54 1.30 -18.08 -2.24
N ARG A 55 0.64 -18.31 -3.39
CA ARG A 55 -0.39 -17.41 -3.88
C ARG A 55 -1.62 -17.53 -2.97
N SER A 56 -2.07 -16.40 -2.42
CA SER A 56 -3.33 -16.30 -1.68
C SER A 56 -4.33 -15.47 -2.48
N GLN A 57 -5.59 -15.94 -2.55
CA GLN A 57 -6.64 -15.22 -3.24
C GLN A 57 -7.28 -14.19 -2.31
N ARG A 58 -7.30 -12.94 -2.76
CA ARG A 58 -8.05 -11.84 -2.14
C ARG A 58 -8.76 -11.06 -3.24
N PHE A 59 -10.01 -10.70 -3.04
CA PHE A 59 -10.82 -10.03 -4.08
C PHE A 59 -10.09 -8.82 -4.69
N GLY A 60 -9.80 -8.88 -5.99
CA GLY A 60 -9.21 -7.77 -6.75
C GLY A 60 -7.73 -7.46 -6.45
N VAL A 61 -7.05 -8.32 -5.67
CA VAL A 61 -5.62 -8.16 -5.32
C VAL A 61 -4.92 -9.51 -5.53
N MET A 62 -3.86 -9.52 -6.33
CA MET A 62 -2.99 -10.69 -6.44
C MET A 62 -2.02 -10.66 -5.26
N GLN A 63 -2.07 -11.66 -4.39
CA GLN A 63 -1.30 -11.68 -3.17
C GLN A 63 -0.48 -12.97 -3.08
N TRP A 64 0.75 -12.85 -2.57
CA TRP A 64 1.62 -13.97 -2.23
C TRP A 64 2.08 -13.81 -0.79
N LYS A 65 2.16 -14.91 -0.06
CA LYS A 65 2.56 -14.92 1.35
C LYS A 65 3.45 -16.12 1.62
N GLY A 66 4.49 -15.94 2.42
CA GLY A 66 5.39 -17.03 2.79
C GLY A 66 6.49 -16.57 3.71
N GLN A 67 7.58 -17.33 3.73
CA GLN A 67 8.80 -17.02 4.48
C GLN A 67 9.92 -16.71 3.50
N TYR A 68 10.64 -15.62 3.74
CA TYR A 68 11.84 -15.26 3.00
C TYR A 68 12.93 -14.90 4.01
N GLU A 69 14.07 -15.60 3.96
CA GLU A 69 15.17 -15.42 4.93
C GLU A 69 14.71 -15.44 6.40
N GLY A 70 13.79 -16.35 6.74
CA GLY A 70 13.25 -16.51 8.09
C GLY A 70 12.25 -15.42 8.53
N ARG A 71 11.79 -14.57 7.60
CA ARG A 71 10.82 -13.49 7.85
C ARG A 71 9.53 -13.75 7.11
N VAL A 72 8.39 -13.48 7.76
CA VAL A 72 7.10 -13.50 7.09
C VAL A 72 7.06 -12.36 6.06
N VAL A 73 6.78 -12.71 4.81
CA VAL A 73 6.59 -11.79 3.70
C VAL A 73 5.15 -11.84 3.21
N THR A 74 4.61 -10.67 2.90
CA THR A 74 3.39 -10.53 2.10
C THR A 74 3.66 -9.61 0.93
N LEU A 75 3.53 -10.13 -0.29
CA LEU A 75 3.60 -9.37 -1.54
C LEU A 75 2.18 -9.20 -2.09
N SER A 76 1.82 -7.99 -2.48
CA SER A 76 0.49 -7.67 -3.03
C SER A 76 0.61 -6.79 -4.25
N ILE A 77 -0.06 -7.18 -5.33
CA ILE A 77 -0.23 -6.40 -6.55
C ILE A 77 -1.70 -6.03 -6.66
N SER A 78 -1.97 -4.72 -6.63
CA SER A 78 -3.34 -4.18 -6.62
C SER A 78 -3.59 -3.28 -7.81
N ARG A 79 -4.75 -3.44 -8.46
CA ARG A 79 -5.17 -2.61 -9.59
C ARG A 79 -5.50 -1.20 -9.11
N GLN A 80 -4.85 -0.20 -9.69
CA GLN A 80 -5.10 1.21 -9.44
C GLN A 80 -5.99 1.80 -10.53
N GLY A 81 -6.91 2.67 -10.12
CA GLY A 81 -7.82 3.36 -11.03
C GLY A 81 -8.35 4.64 -10.42
N ARG A 82 -8.76 5.56 -11.27
CA ARG A 82 -9.30 6.87 -10.89
C ARG A 82 -10.69 7.04 -11.49
N THR A 83 -11.62 7.53 -10.68
CA THR A 83 -12.93 7.95 -11.19
C THR A 83 -12.75 9.24 -11.99
N ARG A 84 -13.25 9.26 -13.21
CA ARG A 84 -13.38 10.45 -14.03
C ARG A 84 -14.83 10.67 -14.42
N TYR A 85 -15.13 11.91 -14.77
CA TYR A 85 -16.43 12.37 -15.22
C TYR A 85 -16.27 12.97 -16.60
N ALA A 86 -17.16 12.61 -17.52
CA ALA A 86 -17.33 13.24 -18.82
C ALA A 86 -18.79 13.71 -18.91
N GLY A 87 -19.04 14.96 -18.52
CA GLY A 87 -20.39 15.42 -18.22
C GLY A 87 -20.99 14.61 -17.07
N GLU A 88 -22.15 14.02 -17.29
CA GLU A 88 -22.86 13.18 -16.32
C GLU A 88 -22.35 11.72 -16.29
N ILE A 89 -21.49 11.32 -17.22
CA ILE A 89 -21.00 9.95 -17.32
C ILE A 89 -19.83 9.74 -16.36
N ARG A 90 -20.05 8.89 -15.35
CA ARG A 90 -19.00 8.40 -14.46
C ARG A 90 -18.32 7.17 -15.06
N TYR A 91 -17.01 7.22 -15.25
CA TYR A 91 -16.21 6.06 -15.66
C TYR A 91 -14.96 5.90 -14.80
N ARG A 92 -14.45 4.67 -14.71
CA ARG A 92 -13.23 4.35 -13.96
C ARG A 92 -12.07 4.16 -14.93
N GLN A 93 -11.18 5.13 -14.98
CA GLN A 93 -9.95 5.02 -15.76
C GLN A 93 -8.96 4.12 -15.02
N HIS A 94 -8.48 3.07 -15.70
CA HIS A 94 -7.38 2.26 -15.18
C HIS A 94 -6.06 3.04 -15.30
N LEU A 95 -5.32 3.12 -14.20
CA LEU A 95 -4.03 3.82 -14.16
C LEU A 95 -2.83 2.87 -14.26
N GLY A 96 -2.98 1.65 -13.74
CA GLY A 96 -1.92 0.65 -13.69
C GLY A 96 -2.04 -0.18 -12.42
N PHE A 97 -0.92 -0.68 -11.92
CA PHE A 97 -0.84 -1.57 -10.76
C PHE A 97 0.13 -1.01 -9.74
N ARG A 98 -0.08 -1.34 -8.46
CA ARG A 98 0.85 -0.99 -7.38
C ARG A 98 1.33 -2.27 -6.71
N LEU A 99 2.64 -2.40 -6.60
CA LEU A 99 3.32 -3.40 -5.79
C LEU A 99 3.41 -2.90 -4.35
N ARG A 100 3.07 -3.77 -3.41
CA ARG A 100 3.29 -3.56 -1.98
C ARG A 100 3.94 -4.80 -1.41
N ILE A 101 5.00 -4.62 -0.65
CA ILE A 101 5.69 -5.70 0.06
C ILE A 101 5.71 -5.34 1.54
N GLU A 102 5.33 -6.30 2.36
CA GLU A 102 5.37 -6.22 3.81
C GLU A 102 6.29 -7.32 4.31
N LEU A 103 7.34 -6.94 5.04
CA LEU A 103 8.36 -7.84 5.56
C LEU A 103 8.41 -7.72 7.08
N GLN A 104 8.38 -8.85 7.78
CA GLN A 104 8.46 -8.86 9.24
C GLN A 104 9.83 -8.39 9.75
N THR A 105 9.82 -7.57 10.80
CA THR A 105 11.02 -7.05 11.51
C THR A 105 10.80 -7.06 13.02
N LYS A 106 11.87 -6.93 13.80
CA LYS A 106 11.86 -6.74 15.26
C LYS A 106 11.74 -5.27 15.67
N VAL A 107 11.75 -4.34 14.72
CA VAL A 107 11.66 -2.89 14.98
C VAL A 107 10.30 -2.54 15.58
N LEU A 108 10.30 -1.92 16.75
CA LEU A 108 9.09 -1.56 17.50
C LEU A 108 8.79 -0.06 17.45
N THR A 109 9.26 0.67 16.44
CA THR A 109 9.00 2.12 16.32
C THR A 109 8.57 2.47 14.89
N ARG A 110 8.06 3.69 14.72
CA ARG A 110 7.63 4.20 13.42
C ARG A 110 8.71 5.09 12.83
N PHE A 111 9.00 4.85 11.56
CA PHE A 111 9.93 5.66 10.78
C PHE A 111 9.45 5.77 9.34
N TYR A 112 9.43 6.98 8.80
CA TYR A 112 8.98 7.25 7.44
C TYR A 112 10.00 8.12 6.72
N LEU A 113 10.16 7.89 5.42
CA LEU A 113 10.85 8.81 4.53
C LEU A 113 9.80 9.58 3.73
N VAL A 114 9.86 10.90 3.81
CA VAL A 114 8.91 11.78 3.14
C VAL A 114 9.65 12.82 2.30
N PRO A 115 9.04 13.37 1.24
CA PRO A 115 9.66 14.41 0.43
C PRO A 115 10.07 15.63 1.27
N ALA A 116 11.27 16.17 1.04
CA ALA A 116 11.81 17.29 1.81
C ALA A 116 10.91 18.52 1.75
N GLY A 117 10.37 18.86 0.57
CA GLY A 117 9.44 19.98 0.42
C GLY A 117 8.19 19.85 1.31
N PHE A 118 7.71 18.62 1.52
CA PHE A 118 6.56 18.35 2.40
C PHE A 118 6.94 18.44 3.88
N ALA A 119 8.06 17.84 4.28
CA ALA A 119 8.54 17.86 5.67
C ALA A 119 9.03 19.24 6.14
N ASN A 120 9.48 20.10 5.22
CA ASN A 120 9.95 21.44 5.55
C ASN A 120 8.81 22.42 5.82
N SER A 121 7.56 22.08 5.46
CA SER A 121 6.39 22.87 5.80
C SER A 121 6.17 22.93 7.32
N GLY A 122 6.08 24.15 7.87
CA GLY A 122 5.79 24.36 9.29
C GLY A 122 4.48 23.72 9.77
N LEU A 123 3.47 23.68 8.90
CA LEU A 123 2.20 22.99 9.17
C LEU A 123 2.41 21.49 9.35
N MET A 124 3.16 20.86 8.44
CA MET A 124 3.45 19.42 8.53
C MET A 124 4.30 19.09 9.75
N ARG A 125 5.31 19.91 10.07
CA ARG A 125 6.07 19.77 11.33
C ARG A 125 5.19 19.86 12.58
N ARG A 126 4.14 20.69 12.55
CA ARG A 126 3.16 20.77 13.65
C ARG A 126 2.31 19.50 13.71
N ILE A 127 1.83 18.99 12.57
CA ILE A 127 1.06 17.74 12.50
C ILE A 127 1.88 16.55 12.98
N TYR A 128 3.15 16.43 12.57
CA TYR A 128 4.03 15.37 13.01
C TYR A 128 4.25 15.41 14.53
N ARG A 129 4.53 16.59 15.09
CA ARG A 129 4.67 16.77 16.54
C ARG A 129 3.40 16.37 17.29
N TRP A 130 2.23 16.76 16.79
CA TRP A 130 0.94 16.36 17.37
C TRP A 130 0.73 14.84 17.33
N ARG A 131 1.20 14.17 16.26
CA ARG A 131 1.19 12.70 16.14
C ARG A 131 2.32 12.00 16.92
N GLY A 132 3.10 12.72 17.72
CA GLY A 132 4.20 12.16 18.52
C GLY A 132 5.43 11.76 17.71
N THR A 133 5.59 12.31 16.50
CA THR A 133 6.72 12.08 15.60
C THR A 133 7.49 13.38 15.35
N GLN A 134 8.75 13.28 14.97
CA GLN A 134 9.61 14.43 14.70
C GLN A 134 10.38 14.24 13.40
N VAL A 135 10.67 15.37 12.73
CA VAL A 135 11.44 15.39 11.50
C VAL A 135 12.93 15.35 11.84
N ILE A 136 13.67 14.50 11.14
CA ILE A 136 15.13 14.40 11.17
C ILE A 136 15.66 15.20 9.99
N ASP A 137 16.30 16.33 10.30
CA ASP A 137 16.75 17.29 9.29
C ASP A 137 18.06 16.87 8.61
N LYS A 138 18.95 16.21 9.35
CA LYS A 138 20.22 15.68 8.83
C LYS A 138 19.99 14.30 8.22
N VAL A 139 20.06 14.22 6.89
CA VAL A 139 19.97 12.97 6.12
C VAL A 139 21.22 12.81 5.26
N PRO A 140 21.61 11.58 4.90
CA PRO A 140 22.68 11.31 3.95
C PRO A 140 22.45 11.96 2.58
N GLU A 141 23.53 12.18 1.83
CA GLU A 141 23.50 12.87 0.53
C GLU A 141 22.56 12.20 -0.48
N ALA A 142 22.58 10.87 -0.56
CA ALA A 142 21.69 10.08 -1.41
C ALA A 142 20.19 10.27 -1.08
N LEU A 143 19.85 10.81 0.08
CA LEU A 143 18.49 11.08 0.55
C LEU A 143 18.18 12.57 0.70
N THR A 144 18.95 13.47 0.07
CA THR A 144 18.79 14.94 0.15
C THR A 144 17.38 15.44 -0.17
N ASN A 145 16.69 14.78 -1.11
CA ASN A 145 15.30 15.06 -1.49
C ASN A 145 14.25 14.56 -0.48
N PHE A 146 14.69 13.91 0.60
CA PHE A 146 13.85 13.30 1.61
C PHE A 146 14.18 13.85 3.01
N ARG A 147 13.26 13.61 3.94
CA ARG A 147 13.50 13.78 5.37
C ARG A 147 13.00 12.55 6.10
N GLY A 148 13.73 12.14 7.14
CA GLY A 148 13.27 11.12 8.07
C GLY A 148 12.18 11.71 8.97
N VAL A 149 11.11 10.97 9.22
CA VAL A 149 10.11 11.29 10.23
C VAL A 149 10.02 10.11 11.16
N ALA A 150 10.42 10.30 12.41
CA ALA A 150 10.56 9.22 13.37
C ALA A 150 9.74 9.47 14.63
N ARG A 151 9.17 8.40 15.21
CA ARG A 151 8.65 8.41 16.58
C ARG A 151 9.81 8.44 17.58
N ASP A 152 10.86 7.68 17.28
CA ASP A 152 12.14 7.66 17.99
C ASP A 152 13.24 8.26 17.12
N VAL A 153 13.58 9.52 17.40
CA VAL A 153 14.59 10.27 16.63
C VAL A 153 15.99 9.63 16.74
N PRO A 154 16.53 9.30 17.94
CA PRO A 154 17.81 8.62 18.04
C PRO A 154 17.89 7.30 17.26
N TRP A 155 16.82 6.49 17.26
CA TRP A 155 16.79 5.28 16.45
C TRP A 155 16.78 5.58 14.94
N GLY A 156 15.93 6.52 14.50
CA GLY A 156 15.88 6.92 13.09
C GLY A 156 17.19 7.52 12.57
N GLN A 157 17.91 8.28 13.40
CA GLN A 157 19.24 8.81 13.09
C GLN A 157 20.28 7.71 12.93
N ARG A 158 20.24 6.67 13.78
CA ARG A 158 21.14 5.51 13.66
C ARG A 158 20.88 4.72 12.38
N LEU A 159 19.61 4.49 12.05
CA LEU A 159 19.24 3.86 10.78
C LEU A 159 19.80 4.65 9.58
N LEU A 160 19.65 5.98 9.61
CA LEU A 160 20.16 6.87 8.57
C LEU A 160 21.69 7.01 8.56
N ALA A 161 22.39 6.60 9.62
CA ALA A 161 23.85 6.62 9.68
C ALA A 161 24.49 5.33 9.10
N CYS A 162 23.69 4.29 8.85
CA CYS A 162 24.16 3.03 8.27
C CYS A 162 24.39 3.19 6.76
N SER A 163 25.59 3.58 6.34
CA SER A 163 25.97 3.79 4.93
C SER A 163 25.60 2.60 4.03
N GLU A 164 25.78 1.37 4.52
CA GLU A 164 25.46 0.12 3.82
C GLU A 164 23.99 0.00 3.38
N LEU A 165 23.06 0.69 4.08
CA LEU A 165 21.63 0.65 3.77
C LEU A 165 21.18 1.80 2.86
N ILE A 166 21.94 2.88 2.82
CA ILE A 166 21.48 4.12 2.21
C ILE A 166 21.28 3.95 0.70
N ASP A 167 22.17 3.23 0.04
CA ASP A 167 22.06 2.96 -1.39
C ASP A 167 20.85 2.06 -1.72
N ASP A 168 20.62 1.03 -0.89
CA ASP A 168 19.44 0.17 -1.03
C ASP A 168 18.15 0.97 -0.84
N ILE A 169 18.07 1.83 0.19
CA ILE A 169 16.91 2.68 0.46
C ILE A 169 16.71 3.70 -0.66
N ALA A 170 17.77 4.40 -1.08
CA ALA A 170 17.70 5.41 -2.13
C ALA A 170 17.28 4.78 -3.48
N GLY A 171 17.85 3.62 -3.82
CA GLY A 171 17.45 2.85 -5.00
C GLY A 171 15.97 2.48 -4.97
N LEU A 172 15.47 1.94 -3.85
CA LEU A 172 14.05 1.58 -3.71
C LEU A 172 13.10 2.80 -3.83
N LEU A 173 13.54 3.99 -3.43
CA LEU A 173 12.74 5.21 -3.52
C LEU A 173 12.71 5.82 -4.93
N THR A 174 13.71 5.52 -5.77
CA THR A 174 13.97 6.23 -7.04
C THR A 174 13.94 5.36 -8.30
N GLU A 175 14.09 4.03 -8.19
CA GLU A 175 14.19 3.12 -9.33
C GLU A 175 12.98 3.12 -10.28
N ARG A 176 13.25 2.86 -11.57
CA ARG A 176 12.30 2.66 -12.69
C ARG A 176 11.31 3.81 -12.91
N THR A 177 11.76 5.08 -12.81
CA THR A 177 10.87 6.22 -13.06
C THR A 177 11.44 7.31 -13.95
N HIS A 178 10.58 7.83 -14.82
CA HIS A 178 10.81 9.07 -15.56
C HIS A 178 10.13 10.20 -14.77
N GLY A 179 10.88 10.96 -13.96
CA GLY A 179 10.39 12.24 -13.39
C GLY A 179 10.19 12.34 -11.87
N GLY A 180 10.77 11.46 -11.06
CA GLY A 180 10.89 11.64 -9.61
C GLY A 180 9.88 10.90 -8.71
N LEU A 181 10.31 10.73 -7.44
CA LEU A 181 9.63 10.27 -6.22
C LEU A 181 8.43 9.33 -6.39
N GLN A 182 8.68 8.02 -6.31
CA GLN A 182 7.67 7.05 -6.69
C GLN A 182 7.71 5.70 -5.93
N GLY A 183 8.77 5.39 -5.17
CA GLY A 183 8.74 4.34 -4.15
C GLY A 183 8.44 4.88 -2.75
N SER A 184 8.02 4.03 -1.82
CA SER A 184 8.00 4.32 -0.39
C SER A 184 8.62 3.18 0.40
N VAL A 185 9.50 3.52 1.34
CA VAL A 185 10.08 2.60 2.31
C VAL A 185 9.84 3.17 3.70
N TYR A 186 9.20 2.41 4.58
CA TYR A 186 8.89 2.87 5.93
C TYR A 186 8.72 1.71 6.91
N PHE A 187 8.96 2.01 8.18
CA PHE A 187 8.77 1.08 9.29
C PHE A 187 7.47 1.40 10.03
N GLU A 188 6.65 0.39 10.19
CA GLU A 188 5.66 0.29 11.26
C GLU A 188 6.12 -0.74 12.29
N PRO A 189 5.52 -0.76 13.49
CA PRO A 189 5.88 -1.76 14.49
C PRO A 189 5.76 -3.18 13.93
N GLU A 190 6.88 -3.90 14.02
CA GLU A 190 7.11 -5.26 13.56
C GLU A 190 7.06 -5.45 12.04
N THR A 191 7.00 -4.38 11.24
CA THR A 191 6.85 -4.51 9.78
C THR A 191 7.59 -3.41 9.00
N LEU A 192 8.43 -3.84 8.07
CA LEU A 192 9.02 -3.00 7.04
C LEU A 192 8.12 -3.04 5.81
N HIS A 193 7.77 -1.88 5.29
CA HIS A 193 6.90 -1.73 4.15
C HIS A 193 7.65 -1.15 2.97
N TYR A 194 7.36 -1.71 1.79
CA TYR A 194 7.66 -1.12 0.50
C TYR A 194 6.37 -0.91 -0.29
N GLY A 195 6.28 0.23 -0.96
CA GLY A 195 5.23 0.51 -1.95
C GLY A 195 5.83 1.09 -3.22
N SER A 196 5.51 0.51 -4.38
CA SER A 196 5.90 1.08 -5.65
C SER A 196 4.98 2.24 -6.07
N SER A 197 5.38 2.91 -7.14
CA SER A 197 4.49 3.77 -7.89
C SER A 197 3.49 2.96 -8.69
N ILE A 198 2.72 3.67 -9.52
CA ILE A 198 1.84 3.03 -10.48
C ILE A 198 2.70 2.51 -11.63
N LEU A 199 2.77 1.18 -11.71
CA LEU A 199 3.51 0.43 -12.70
C LEU A 199 2.54 -0.10 -13.78
N LYS A 200 3.07 -0.31 -14.98
CA LYS A 200 2.40 -1.11 -16.01
C LYS A 200 2.64 -2.60 -15.71
N ARG A 201 1.81 -3.46 -16.30
CA ARG A 201 1.90 -4.91 -16.08
C ARG A 201 3.25 -5.51 -16.54
N ALA A 202 3.81 -4.98 -17.64
CA ALA A 202 5.10 -5.40 -18.16
C ALA A 202 6.28 -5.07 -17.22
N ASP A 203 6.12 -4.13 -16.28
CA ASP A 203 7.20 -3.72 -15.38
C ASP A 203 7.42 -4.73 -14.23
N PHE A 204 6.54 -5.72 -14.07
CA PHE A 204 6.58 -6.72 -13.01
C PHE A 204 7.49 -7.91 -13.37
N GLU A 205 8.75 -7.62 -13.66
CA GLU A 205 9.77 -8.64 -13.92
C GLU A 205 10.17 -9.37 -12.64
N ALA A 206 10.34 -10.68 -12.72
CA ALA A 206 10.67 -11.54 -11.58
C ALA A 206 11.99 -11.14 -10.90
N ASP A 207 13.05 -10.88 -11.68
CA ASP A 207 14.36 -10.51 -11.14
C ASP A 207 14.35 -9.14 -10.46
N TRP A 208 13.57 -8.19 -10.99
CA TRP A 208 13.37 -6.91 -10.35
C TRP A 208 12.61 -7.03 -9.02
N VAL A 209 11.54 -7.82 -8.97
CA VAL A 209 10.82 -8.08 -7.71
C VAL A 209 11.70 -8.81 -6.70
N ARG A 210 12.54 -9.76 -7.14
CA ARG A 210 13.52 -10.45 -6.30
C ARG A 210 14.53 -9.47 -5.71
N SER A 211 15.09 -8.57 -6.52
CA SER A 211 16.06 -7.57 -6.03
C SER A 211 15.46 -6.62 -4.99
N ILE A 212 14.16 -6.31 -5.06
CA ILE A 212 13.46 -5.57 -4.01
C ILE A 212 13.39 -6.38 -2.73
N LEU A 213 13.01 -7.67 -2.80
CA LEU A 213 12.93 -8.54 -1.63
C LEU A 213 14.28 -8.68 -0.94
N GLU A 214 15.36 -8.89 -1.69
CA GLU A 214 16.73 -8.96 -1.16
C GLU A 214 17.14 -7.67 -0.46
N ARG A 215 16.89 -6.51 -1.07
CA ARG A 215 17.16 -5.19 -0.47
C ARG A 215 16.37 -4.98 0.81
N LEU A 216 15.08 -5.31 0.82
CA LEU A 216 14.24 -5.21 2.01
C LEU A 216 14.71 -6.16 3.11
N ALA A 217 15.14 -7.37 2.78
CA ALA A 217 15.68 -8.33 3.72
C ALA A 217 16.97 -7.82 4.38
N ARG A 218 17.89 -7.24 3.60
CA ARG A 218 19.10 -6.57 4.12
C ARG A 218 18.76 -5.39 5.04
N ILE A 219 17.87 -4.49 4.60
CA ILE A 219 17.41 -3.36 5.41
C ILE A 219 16.81 -3.85 6.74
N ALA A 220 15.94 -4.86 6.70
CA ALA A 220 15.34 -5.41 7.91
C ALA A 220 16.36 -6.12 8.80
N ALA A 221 17.35 -6.82 8.23
CA ALA A 221 18.41 -7.47 8.98
C ALA A 221 19.25 -6.46 9.74
N VAL A 222 19.74 -5.40 9.10
CA VAL A 222 20.53 -4.38 9.79
C VAL A 222 19.69 -3.61 10.80
N ALA A 223 18.45 -3.25 10.45
CA ALA A 223 17.55 -2.54 11.37
C ALA A 223 17.22 -3.35 12.64
N ASP A 224 17.15 -4.68 12.54
CA ASP A 224 16.93 -5.58 13.69
C ASP A 224 18.12 -5.66 14.65
N HIS A 225 19.34 -5.36 14.18
CA HIS A 225 20.56 -5.36 15.00
C HIS A 225 20.86 -3.99 15.62
N LEU A 226 20.15 -2.93 15.20
CA LEU A 226 20.26 -1.63 15.86
C LEU A 226 19.75 -1.73 17.31
N PRO A 227 20.35 -0.99 18.26
CA PRO A 227 19.88 -1.04 19.63
C PRO A 227 18.43 -0.55 19.70
N LEU A 228 17.63 -1.23 20.51
CA LEU A 228 16.19 -1.04 20.59
C LEU A 228 15.79 0.44 20.70
N PRO A 229 14.70 0.85 20.04
CA PRO A 229 14.19 2.21 20.21
C PRO A 229 13.78 2.43 21.67
N GLN A 230 14.13 3.61 22.19
CA GLN A 230 13.70 4.13 23.48
C GLN A 230 12.19 4.38 23.49
N ARG A 231 11.62 4.84 22.36
CA ARG A 231 10.18 5.02 22.18
C ARG A 231 9.60 3.90 21.32
N GLN A 232 9.01 2.91 22.01
CA GLN A 232 8.41 1.73 21.39
C GLN A 232 6.88 1.88 21.26
N ASP A 233 6.40 1.64 20.06
CA ASP A 233 4.99 1.50 19.71
C ASP A 233 4.66 0.01 19.66
N ARG A 234 4.63 -0.66 20.82
CA ARG A 234 4.23 -2.07 20.84
C ARG A 234 2.81 -2.19 20.30
N PRO A 235 2.57 -3.01 19.25
CA PRO A 235 1.21 -3.32 18.87
C PRO A 235 0.49 -3.88 20.10
N SER A 236 -0.76 -3.47 20.31
CA SER A 236 -1.55 -4.03 21.41
C SER A 236 -1.55 -5.57 21.28
N ARG A 237 -1.66 -6.29 22.40
CA ARG A 237 -1.73 -7.77 22.39
C ARG A 237 -2.77 -8.27 21.37
N PHE A 238 -3.86 -7.52 21.22
CA PHE A 238 -4.91 -7.77 20.23
C PHE A 238 -4.46 -7.53 18.78
N ALA A 239 -3.71 -6.46 18.49
CA ALA A 239 -3.18 -6.21 17.14
C ALA A 239 -2.19 -7.31 16.71
N GLY A 240 -1.33 -7.79 17.62
CA GLY A 240 -0.47 -8.94 17.36
C GLY A 240 -1.27 -10.23 17.12
N LEU A 241 -2.33 -10.45 17.90
CA LEU A 241 -3.23 -11.60 17.72
C LEU A 241 -3.99 -11.53 16.40
N ALA A 242 -4.49 -10.36 16.00
CA ALA A 242 -5.20 -10.15 14.74
C ALA A 242 -4.31 -10.40 13.51
N ARG A 243 -3.02 -10.06 13.59
CA ARG A 243 -2.05 -10.37 12.52
C ARG A 243 -1.73 -11.87 12.44
N ARG A 244 -1.59 -12.54 13.59
CA ARG A 244 -1.19 -13.97 13.64
C ARG A 244 -2.37 -14.92 13.42
N ARG A 245 -3.55 -14.61 13.96
CA ARG A 245 -4.77 -15.43 13.97
C ARG A 245 -6.01 -14.55 13.74
N PRO A 246 -6.26 -14.13 12.50
CA PRO A 246 -7.30 -13.15 12.19
C PRO A 246 -8.71 -13.62 12.57
N LEU A 247 -9.03 -14.91 12.39
CA LEU A 247 -10.34 -15.48 12.75
C LEU A 247 -10.58 -15.44 14.27
N LEU A 248 -9.56 -15.73 15.06
CA LEU A 248 -9.66 -15.74 16.53
C LEU A 248 -9.76 -14.31 17.07
N ALA A 249 -9.04 -13.36 16.48
CA ALA A 249 -9.21 -11.96 16.83
C ALA A 249 -10.62 -11.45 16.47
N ALA A 250 -11.15 -11.83 15.31
CA ALA A 250 -12.50 -11.46 14.89
C ALA A 250 -13.58 -12.04 15.83
N SER A 251 -13.45 -13.31 16.24
CA SER A 251 -14.40 -13.92 17.19
C SER A 251 -14.35 -13.26 18.57
N LEU A 252 -13.15 -12.94 19.07
CA LEU A 252 -13.00 -12.19 20.33
C LEU A 252 -13.61 -10.78 20.25
N MET A 253 -13.45 -10.11 19.11
CA MET A 253 -14.04 -8.78 18.89
C MET A 253 -15.57 -8.85 18.87
N LEU A 254 -16.13 -9.85 18.18
CA LEU A 254 -17.57 -10.07 18.12
C LEU A 254 -18.12 -10.42 19.52
N GLY A 255 -17.43 -11.30 20.26
CA GLY A 255 -17.81 -11.66 21.63
C GLY A 255 -17.78 -10.45 22.58
N GLY A 256 -16.75 -9.61 22.51
CA GLY A 256 -16.68 -8.37 23.28
C GLY A 256 -17.81 -7.40 22.95
N PHE A 257 -18.12 -7.22 21.65
CA PHE A 257 -19.22 -6.37 21.19
C PHE A 257 -20.59 -6.86 21.69
N LEU A 258 -20.85 -8.17 21.57
CA LEU A 258 -22.07 -8.79 22.09
C LEU A 258 -22.18 -8.64 23.60
N GLY A 259 -21.07 -8.77 24.33
CA GLY A 259 -21.03 -8.55 25.78
C GLY A 259 -21.41 -7.12 26.17
N VAL A 260 -20.87 -6.12 25.47
CA VAL A 260 -21.23 -4.70 25.70
C VAL A 260 -22.70 -4.45 25.41
N LEU A 261 -23.22 -4.97 24.29
CA LEU A 261 -24.65 -4.91 23.97
C LEU A 261 -25.52 -5.53 25.07
N MET A 262 -25.10 -6.67 25.62
CA MET A 262 -25.84 -7.34 26.68
C MET A 262 -25.89 -6.51 27.96
N VAL A 263 -24.76 -5.91 28.37
CA VAL A 263 -24.70 -5.00 29.52
C VAL A 263 -25.59 -3.78 29.29
N PHE A 264 -25.55 -3.19 28.09
CA PHE A 264 -26.39 -2.04 27.76
C PHE A 264 -27.88 -2.38 27.81
N ALA A 265 -28.27 -3.55 27.30
CA ALA A 265 -29.64 -4.04 27.42
C ALA A 265 -30.05 -4.25 28.89
N LEU A 266 -29.17 -4.81 29.72
CA LEU A 266 -29.41 -5.01 31.16
C LEU A 266 -29.60 -3.69 31.90
N VAL A 267 -28.75 -2.69 31.62
CA VAL A 267 -28.88 -1.33 32.16
C VAL A 267 -30.19 -0.68 31.71
N LEU A 268 -30.56 -0.84 30.44
CA LEU A 268 -31.83 -0.31 29.92
C LEU A 268 -33.04 -0.96 30.61
N VAL A 269 -33.03 -2.29 30.79
CA VAL A 269 -34.08 -3.02 31.53
C VAL A 269 -34.17 -2.53 32.98
N LEU A 270 -33.03 -2.30 33.63
CA LEU A 270 -32.98 -1.77 35.00
C LEU A 270 -33.59 -0.37 35.08
N ILE A 271 -33.22 0.52 34.16
CA ILE A 271 -33.76 1.89 34.08
C ILE A 271 -35.27 1.85 33.83
N LEU A 272 -35.74 1.04 32.88
CA LEU A 272 -37.17 0.88 32.58
C LEU A 272 -37.93 0.33 33.79
N SER A 273 -37.34 -0.62 34.52
CA SER A 273 -37.93 -1.17 35.74
C SER A 273 -38.03 -0.13 36.87
N LEU A 274 -37.00 0.70 37.05
CA LEU A 274 -37.00 1.79 38.02
C LEU A 274 -38.05 2.86 37.68
N ILE A 275 -38.21 3.20 36.40
CA ILE A 275 -39.27 4.13 35.93
C ILE A 275 -40.65 3.52 36.21
N ALA A 276 -40.86 2.24 35.91
CA ALA A 276 -42.13 1.57 36.15
C ALA A 276 -42.51 1.47 37.64
N ILE A 277 -41.52 1.39 38.53
CA ILE A 277 -41.74 1.38 39.99
C ILE A 277 -41.97 2.80 40.54
N GLY A 278 -41.26 3.81 40.02
CA GLY A 278 -41.40 5.21 40.44
C GLY A 278 -42.67 5.92 39.95
N PHE A 279 -43.42 5.31 39.03
CA PHE A 279 -44.72 5.78 38.54
C PHE A 279 -45.92 5.12 39.26
N LYS A 280 -45.70 4.45 40.40
CA LYS A 280 -46.76 3.98 41.31
C LYS A 280 -46.95 4.92 42.48
#